data_AF-A0A2N3GZY4-F1
#
_entry.id   AF-A0A2N3GZY4-F1
#
_cell.length_a   1.000
_cell.length_b   1.000
_cell.length_c   1.000
_cell.angle_alpha   90.00
_cell.angle_beta   90.00
_cell.angle_gamma   90.00
#
_symmetry.space_group_name_H-M   'P 1'
#
loop_
_entity.id
_entity.type
_entity.pdbx_description
1 polymer ?
#
loop_
_entity_poly.entity_id
_entity_poly.type
_entity_poly.pdbx_seq_one_letter_code
_entity_poly.pdbx_strand_id
1 'polypeptide(L)' 'MDDTTKTVLDAMRAAGEPVNAGAVCEMTGLERKDVDKAMAALKKTGEIESPVRCKWQPKD' A
#
# COMPACT_ATOMS: atom_id res chain seq x y z
N MET A 1 -11.45 3.25 12.43
CA MET A 1 -11.12 4.38 11.53
C MET A 1 -9.92 3.92 10.73
N ASP A 2 -10.19 3.26 9.61
CA ASP A 2 -9.23 2.49 8.81
C ASP A 2 -9.14 3.14 7.42
N ASP A 3 -9.12 4.48 7.42
CA ASP A 3 -9.12 5.29 6.21
C ASP A 3 -7.75 5.20 5.50
N THR A 4 -6.69 5.05 6.29
CA THR A 4 -5.31 4.88 5.82
C THR A 4 -5.14 3.65 4.94
N THR A 5 -5.63 2.47 5.36
CA THR A 5 -5.51 1.24 4.56
C THR A 5 -6.30 1.33 3.26
N LYS A 6 -7.49 1.92 3.29
CA LYS A 6 -8.28 2.19 2.09
C LYS A 6 -7.56 3.15 1.14
N THR A 7 -7.04 4.25 1.64
CA THR A 7 -6.31 5.25 0.86
C THR A 7 -5.03 4.65 0.26
N VAL A 8 -4.31 3.84 1.03
CA VAL A 8 -3.14 3.09 0.56
C VAL A 8 -3.56 2.12 -0.55
N LEU A 9 -4.60 1.32 -0.35
CA LEU A 9 -5.08 0.36 -1.34
C LEU A 9 -5.54 1.05 -2.64
N ASP A 10 -6.25 2.18 -2.52
CA ASP A 10 -6.74 2.97 -3.65
C ASP A 10 -5.58 3.59 -4.43
N ALA A 11 -4.60 4.18 -3.75
CA ALA A 11 -3.39 4.68 -4.40
C ALA A 11 -2.57 3.57 -5.07
N MET A 12 -2.50 2.39 -4.46
CA MET A 12 -1.85 1.23 -5.07
C MET A 12 -2.61 0.73 -6.30
N ARG A 13 -3.95 0.76 -6.29
CA ARG A 13 -4.79 0.44 -7.46
C ARG A 13 -4.68 1.50 -8.55
N ALA A 14 -4.68 2.77 -8.18
CA ALA A 14 -4.52 3.90 -9.11
C ALA A 14 -3.13 3.89 -9.77
N ALA A 15 -2.10 3.44 -9.05
CA ALA A 15 -0.77 3.25 -9.62
C ALA A 15 -0.73 2.13 -10.67
N GLY A 16 -1.59 1.10 -10.54
CA GLY A 16 -1.69 0.00 -11.51
C GLY A 16 -0.42 -0.85 -11.65
N GLU A 17 0.58 -0.61 -10.81
CA GLU A 17 1.91 -1.19 -10.87
C GLU A 17 2.41 -1.52 -9.46
N PRO A 18 3.43 -2.40 -9.34
CA PRO A 18 4.01 -2.72 -8.04
C PRO A 18 4.72 -1.48 -7.44
N VAL A 19 4.20 -0.95 -6.34
CA VAL A 19 4.68 0.26 -5.66
C VAL A 19 5.32 -0.05 -4.32
N ASN A 20 6.26 0.77 -3.88
CA ASN A 20 6.88 0.65 -2.56
C ASN A 20 6.22 1.59 -1.54
N ALA A 21 6.54 1.42 -0.25
CA ALA A 21 6.00 2.27 0.81
C ALA A 21 6.33 3.77 0.61
N GLY A 22 7.46 4.07 -0.05
CA GLY A 22 7.83 5.45 -0.40
C GLY A 22 6.88 6.06 -1.43
N ALA A 23 6.62 5.35 -2.53
CA ALA A 23 5.71 5.79 -3.58
C ALA A 23 4.29 5.94 -3.05
N VAL A 24 3.82 5.03 -2.19
CA VAL A 24 2.52 5.17 -1.53
C VAL A 24 2.49 6.42 -0.65
N CYS A 25 3.53 6.68 0.15
CA CYS A 25 3.65 7.88 0.97
C CYS A 25 3.63 9.18 0.14
N GLU A 26 4.28 9.20 -1.03
CA GLU A 26 4.25 10.33 -1.95
C GLU A 26 2.88 10.50 -2.64
N MET A 27 2.22 9.40 -3.03
CA MET A 27 0.92 9.45 -3.71
C MET A 27 -0.21 9.84 -2.76
N THR A 28 -0.21 9.30 -1.54
CA THR A 28 -1.29 9.53 -0.56
C THR A 28 -1.01 10.72 0.35
N GLY A 29 0.23 11.23 0.39
CA GLY A 29 0.66 12.24 1.37
C GLY A 29 0.57 11.78 2.82
N LEU A 30 0.50 10.46 3.06
CA LEU A 30 0.39 9.88 4.40
C LEU A 30 1.76 9.78 5.05
N GLU A 31 1.81 9.83 6.38
CA GLU A 31 3.06 9.59 7.09
C GLU A 31 3.55 8.16 6.88
N ARG A 32 4.88 8.00 6.80
CA ARG A 32 5.51 6.70 6.58
C ARG A 32 5.12 5.66 7.64
N LYS A 33 4.84 6.08 8.87
CA LYS A 33 4.36 5.19 9.95
C LYS A 33 2.98 4.62 9.66
N ASP A 34 2.08 5.44 9.13
CA ASP A 34 0.72 5.05 8.79
C ASP A 34 0.70 4.18 7.54
N VAL A 35 1.50 4.52 6.53
CA VAL A 35 1.69 3.69 5.33
C VAL A 35 2.28 2.33 5.69
N ASP A 36 3.30 2.28 6.56
CA ASP A 36 3.93 1.02 6.96
C ASP A 36 2.97 0.12 7.75
N LYS A 37 2.20 0.70 8.70
CA LYS A 37 1.14 -0.02 9.42
C LYS A 37 0.05 -0.53 8.47
N ALA A 38 -0.39 0.32 7.54
CA ALA A 38 -1.41 -0.03 6.56
C ALA A 38 -0.93 -1.16 5.65
N MET A 39 0.27 -1.05 5.08
CA MET A 39 0.87 -2.09 4.25
C MET A 39 1.09 -3.39 5.02
N ALA A 40 1.51 -3.33 6.28
CA ALA A 40 1.63 -4.51 7.13
C ALA A 40 0.27 -5.17 7.39
N ALA A 41 -0.79 -4.37 7.61
CA ALA A 41 -2.15 -4.87 7.78
C ALA A 41 -2.68 -5.50 6.49
N LEU A 42 -2.56 -4.81 5.35
CA LEU A 42 -2.98 -5.30 4.03
C LEU A 42 -2.24 -6.57 3.61
N LYS A 43 -0.94 -6.65 3.92
CA LYS A 43 -0.15 -7.87 3.70
C LYS A 43 -0.65 -9.02 4.57
N LYS A 44 -1.08 -8.72 5.80
CA LYS A 44 -1.60 -9.71 6.75
C LYS A 44 -3.01 -10.18 6.37
N THR A 45 -3.84 -9.30 5.80
CA THR A 45 -5.16 -9.65 5.26
C THR A 45 -5.08 -10.34 3.90
N GLY A 46 -3.95 -10.22 3.20
CA GLY A 46 -3.74 -10.81 1.88
C GLY A 46 -4.28 -9.97 0.73
N GLU A 47 -4.58 -8.70 0.98
CA GLU A 47 -5.05 -7.72 -0.02
C GLU A 47 -3.94 -7.15 -0.89
N ILE A 48 -2.67 -7.31 -0.48
CA ILE A 48 -1.51 -6.94 -1.30
C ILE A 48 -0.55 -8.12 -1.42
N GLU A 49 0.07 -8.24 -2.58
CA GLU A 49 1.10 -9.22 -2.87
C GLU A 49 2.39 -8.56 -3.38
N SER A 50 3.52 -9.25 -3.21
CA SER A 50 4.84 -8.72 -3.59
C SER A 50 5.43 -9.56 -4.72
N PRO A 51 5.16 -9.20 -5.99
CA PRO A 51 5.70 -9.92 -7.15
C PRO A 51 7.22 -9.67 -7.31
N VAL A 52 7.70 -8.50 -6.88
CA VAL A 52 9.09 -8.07 -6.96
C VAL A 52 9.54 -7.63 -5.58
N ARG A 53 10.78 -7.97 -5.21
CA ARG A 53 11.38 -7.61 -3.93
C ARG A 53 11.28 -6.09 -3.71
N CYS A 54 10.70 -5.67 -2.59
CA CYS A 54 10.40 -4.27 -2.23
C CYS A 54 9.29 -3.55 -3.03
N LYS A 55 8.52 -4.26 -3.87
CA LYS A 55 7.33 -3.70 -4.52
C LYS A 55 6.09 -4.49 -4.11
N TRP A 56 5.00 -3.77 -3.92
CA TRP A 56 3.72 -4.26 -3.43
C TRP A 56 2.66 -3.88 -4.45
N GLN A 57 1.81 -4.83 -4.82
CA GLN A 57 0.67 -4.59 -5.70
C GLN A 57 -0.62 -5.04 -4.98
N PRO A 58 -1.75 -4.40 -5.24
CA PRO A 58 -3.04 -4.89 -4.75
C PRO A 58 -3.31 -6.24 -5.40
N LYS A 59 -3.65 -7.23 -4.58
CA LYS A 59 -4.15 -8.52 -5.03
C LYS A 59 -5.64 -8.34 -5.30
N ASP A 60 -6.02 -8.47 -6.57
CA ASP A 60 -7.44 -8.57 -6.95
C ASP A 60 -7.90 -10.03 -6.84
#